data_AF-A0A1V6WRE6-F1
#
_entry.id   AF-A0A1V6WRE6-F1
#
_cell.length_a   1.000
_cell.length_b   1.000
_cell.length_c   1.000
_cell.angle_alpha   90.00
_cell.angle_beta   90.00
_cell.angle_gamma   90.00
#
_symmetry.space_group_name_H-M   'P 1'
#
loop_
_entity.id
_entity.type
_entity.pdbx_description
1 polymer ?
#
loop_
_entity_poly.entity_id
_entity_poly.type
_entity_poly.pdbx_seq_one_letter_code
_entity_poly.pdbx_strand_id
1 'polypeptide(L)'
;MSGTQTDTDPGETMRLAVERFRTQMESANRQFIQDRIDEIEAKNISTEKEKLDLMWYYWHDLGEKQSGTWLDDAPRDIARRVRQTENVSRLEDMKTIFHEHMDGIIPSTLVTDEWRHMFLDIVESVCNEAAEQDEDEDENFHIPRCDELGHFVKYANGVQDPDFRRSGICPFDPVPYFGIGDLTSPDGSTVQPQPPTAEFRERINEQLKDDILGDSFISGAVDEDLEVKVGFQTGLGCHREYDTWYSAYLYCRRDIDDDDSDRSHKDWAWRVVVFHADAVEPTPLYGRKPIFDSIPEFLDWYSSWLNHLDLDQVRKDVRCLYGDDDYCQ
;
A
#
# COMPACT_ATOMS: atom_id res chain seq x y z
N MET A 1 -20.46 38.63 -7.28
CA MET A 1 -20.77 37.30 -6.71
C MET A 1 -19.44 36.63 -6.48
N SER A 2 -18.95 36.66 -5.24
CA SER A 2 -17.66 36.07 -4.87
C SER A 2 -17.94 34.65 -4.41
N GLY A 3 -17.41 33.67 -5.15
CA GLY A 3 -17.50 32.27 -4.77
C GLY A 3 -16.77 32.04 -3.45
N THR A 4 -17.45 31.40 -2.51
CA THR A 4 -16.85 30.79 -1.33
C THR A 4 -15.91 29.68 -1.80
N GLN A 5 -14.63 30.00 -1.90
CA GLN A 5 -13.55 29.02 -1.84
C GLN A 5 -13.61 28.48 -0.42
N THR A 6 -14.14 27.27 -0.23
CA THR A 6 -13.99 26.56 1.04
C THR A 6 -12.51 26.24 1.15
N ASP A 7 -11.83 27.03 1.99
CA ASP A 7 -10.46 26.81 2.42
C ASP A 7 -10.48 25.55 3.29
N THR A 8 -10.49 24.39 2.64
CA THR A 8 -10.56 23.09 3.32
C THR A 8 -9.17 22.82 3.89
N ASP A 9 -9.08 22.73 5.22
CA ASP A 9 -7.85 22.35 5.92
C ASP A 9 -7.26 21.07 5.28
N PRO A 10 -5.99 21.09 4.80
CA PRO A 10 -5.35 19.92 4.20
C PRO A 10 -5.38 18.69 5.13
N GLY A 11 -5.25 18.91 6.45
CA GLY A 11 -5.32 17.83 7.44
C GLY A 11 -6.72 17.20 7.55
N GLU A 12 -7.77 17.99 7.35
CA GLU A 12 -9.16 17.53 7.33
C GLU A 12 -9.51 16.84 6.00
N THR A 13 -8.99 17.36 4.89
CA THR A 13 -9.12 16.74 3.57
C THR A 13 -8.53 15.34 3.57
N MET A 14 -7.32 15.19 4.11
CA MET A 14 -6.66 13.89 4.27
C MET A 14 -7.44 12.95 5.19
N ARG A 15 -7.94 13.45 6.33
CA ARG A 15 -8.77 12.66 7.25
C ARG A 15 -9.97 12.05 6.54
N LEU A 16 -10.70 12.87 5.77
CA LEU A 16 -11.87 12.43 5.02
C LEU A 16 -11.51 11.45 3.90
N ALA A 17 -10.37 11.64 3.23
CA ALA A 17 -9.87 10.71 2.22
C ALA A 17 -9.56 9.33 2.82
N VAL A 18 -8.85 9.29 3.96
CA VAL A 18 -8.55 8.04 4.67
C VAL A 18 -9.83 7.35 5.18
N GLU A 19 -10.79 8.08 5.72
CA GLU A 19 -12.07 7.51 6.16
C GLU A 19 -12.89 6.92 5.01
N ARG A 20 -12.91 7.62 3.87
CA ARG A 20 -13.56 7.14 2.66
C ARG A 20 -12.86 5.88 2.13
N PHE A 21 -11.53 5.91 2.05
CA PHE A 21 -10.72 4.76 1.65
C PHE A 21 -11.05 3.53 2.49
N ARG A 22 -11.01 3.66 3.83
CA ARG A 22 -11.33 2.57 4.76
C ARG A 22 -12.70 1.95 4.46
N THR A 23 -13.71 2.81 4.32
CA THR A 23 -15.08 2.39 4.09
C THR A 23 -15.24 1.70 2.74
N GLN A 24 -14.65 2.27 1.68
CA GLN A 24 -14.73 1.73 0.32
C GLN A 24 -13.97 0.41 0.20
N MET A 25 -12.75 0.35 0.74
CA MET A 25 -11.90 -0.83 0.71
C MET A 25 -12.52 -1.98 1.50
N GLU A 26 -13.01 -1.73 2.72
CA GLU A 26 -13.71 -2.74 3.50
C GLU A 26 -14.97 -3.24 2.79
N SER A 27 -15.77 -2.33 2.24
CA SER A 27 -16.99 -2.70 1.51
C SER A 27 -16.67 -3.54 0.28
N ALA A 28 -15.65 -3.16 -0.49
CA ALA A 28 -15.22 -3.87 -1.69
C ALA A 28 -14.69 -5.28 -1.36
N ASN A 29 -13.82 -5.40 -0.36
CA ASN A 29 -13.27 -6.67 0.10
C ASN A 29 -14.37 -7.60 0.61
N ARG A 30 -15.29 -7.08 1.45
CA ARG A 30 -16.43 -7.86 1.96
C ARG A 30 -17.39 -8.29 0.86
N GLN A 31 -17.67 -7.40 -0.09
CA GLN A 31 -18.52 -7.73 -1.24
C GLN A 31 -17.90 -8.86 -2.07
N PHE A 32 -16.60 -8.78 -2.37
CA PHE A 32 -15.92 -9.82 -3.13
C PHE A 32 -15.95 -11.18 -2.42
N ILE A 33 -15.69 -11.22 -1.10
CA ILE A 33 -15.80 -12.46 -0.33
C ILE A 33 -17.24 -12.99 -0.37
N GLN A 34 -18.25 -12.12 -0.22
CA GLN A 34 -19.65 -12.52 -0.30
C GLN A 34 -20.00 -13.10 -1.69
N ASP A 35 -19.52 -12.48 -2.77
CA ASP A 35 -19.72 -12.96 -4.14
C ASP A 35 -19.07 -14.34 -4.37
N ARG A 36 -17.91 -14.60 -3.75
CA ARG A 36 -17.26 -15.92 -3.78
C ARG A 36 -18.03 -16.97 -2.99
N ILE A 37 -18.57 -16.60 -1.82
CA ILE A 37 -19.45 -17.49 -1.04
C ILE A 37 -20.67 -17.87 -1.89
N ASP A 38 -21.34 -16.89 -2.50
CA ASP A 38 -22.56 -17.13 -3.28
C ASP A 38 -22.27 -17.98 -4.54
N GLU A 39 -21.13 -17.77 -5.21
CA GLU A 39 -20.70 -18.64 -6.31
C GLU A 39 -20.48 -20.09 -5.87
N ILE A 40 -19.85 -20.30 -4.71
CA ILE A 40 -19.58 -21.64 -4.17
C ILE A 40 -20.89 -22.33 -3.76
N GLU A 41 -21.79 -21.62 -3.08
CA GLU A 41 -23.10 -22.15 -2.70
C GLU A 41 -23.94 -22.55 -3.92
N ALA A 42 -23.89 -21.75 -5.00
CA ALA A 42 -24.60 -22.05 -6.24
C ALA A 42 -24.13 -23.36 -6.93
N LYS A 43 -22.93 -23.88 -6.60
CA LYS A 43 -22.43 -25.16 -7.11
C LYS A 43 -23.10 -26.38 -6.44
N ASN A 44 -23.94 -26.19 -5.41
CA ASN A 44 -24.64 -27.26 -4.68
C ASN A 44 -23.69 -28.34 -4.13
N ILE A 45 -22.53 -27.91 -3.62
CA ILE A 45 -21.52 -28.79 -3.03
C ILE A 45 -22.03 -29.35 -1.71
N SER A 46 -21.85 -30.66 -1.52
CA SER A 46 -22.50 -31.39 -0.43
C SER A 46 -21.80 -31.25 0.93
N THR A 47 -20.52 -30.92 0.96
CA THR A 47 -19.75 -30.82 2.21
C THR A 47 -19.15 -29.43 2.42
N GLU A 48 -19.13 -28.97 3.67
CA GLU A 48 -18.48 -27.70 4.03
C GLU A 48 -16.97 -27.72 3.76
N LYS A 49 -16.34 -28.90 3.89
CA LYS A 49 -14.92 -29.05 3.58
C LYS A 49 -14.63 -28.72 2.11
N GLU A 50 -15.37 -29.31 1.17
CA GLU A 50 -15.19 -29.03 -0.26
C GLU A 50 -15.49 -27.55 -0.60
N LYS A 51 -16.43 -26.91 0.10
CA LYS A 51 -16.70 -25.48 -0.04
C LYS A 51 -15.53 -24.62 0.44
N LEU A 52 -14.95 -24.97 1.59
CA LEU A 52 -13.79 -24.28 2.14
C LEU A 52 -12.54 -24.49 1.28
N ASP A 53 -12.35 -25.69 0.72
CA ASP A 53 -11.27 -25.97 -0.25
C ASP A 53 -11.39 -25.05 -1.48
N LEU A 54 -12.62 -24.73 -1.93
CA LEU A 54 -12.82 -23.75 -3.01
C LEU A 54 -12.62 -22.30 -2.58
N MET A 55 -12.92 -21.94 -1.33
CA MET A 55 -12.68 -20.59 -0.81
C MET A 55 -11.20 -20.33 -0.56
N TRP A 56 -10.45 -21.38 -0.19
CA TRP A 56 -9.01 -21.34 0.08
C TRP A 56 -8.20 -20.74 -1.07
N TYR A 57 -8.65 -20.97 -2.31
CA TYR A 57 -8.11 -20.36 -3.51
C TYR A 57 -8.08 -18.81 -3.49
N TYR A 58 -9.07 -18.18 -2.86
CA TYR A 58 -9.15 -16.72 -2.70
C TYR A 58 -8.57 -16.25 -1.36
N TRP A 59 -8.56 -17.11 -0.35
CA TRP A 59 -8.05 -16.80 0.99
C TRP A 59 -7.22 -17.98 1.52
N HIS A 60 -5.92 -17.93 1.23
CA HIS A 60 -5.00 -19.07 1.36
C HIS A 60 -4.64 -19.53 2.77
N ASP A 61 -4.92 -18.74 3.80
CA ASP A 61 -4.63 -19.15 5.18
C ASP A 61 -5.78 -19.95 5.82
N LEU A 62 -6.86 -20.23 5.09
CA LEU A 62 -8.09 -20.80 5.65
C LEU A 62 -7.92 -22.21 6.22
N GLY A 63 -8.24 -22.37 7.52
CA GLY A 63 -8.22 -23.64 8.21
C GLY A 63 -6.82 -24.23 8.44
N GLU A 64 -5.76 -23.52 8.06
CA GLU A 64 -4.38 -23.95 8.29
C GLU A 64 -3.99 -23.68 9.74
N LYS A 65 -3.71 -24.76 10.49
CA LYS A 65 -3.19 -24.65 11.84
C LYS A 65 -1.74 -24.23 11.80
N GLN A 66 -1.49 -22.97 12.10
CA GLN A 66 -0.14 -22.45 12.16
C GLN A 66 0.49 -22.90 13.49
N SER A 67 1.35 -23.92 13.42
CA SER A 67 2.10 -24.40 14.58
C SER A 67 3.42 -23.65 14.70
N GLY A 68 3.56 -22.78 15.70
CA GLY A 68 4.84 -22.12 15.99
C GLY A 68 4.79 -21.23 17.22
N THR A 69 5.92 -21.11 17.92
CA THR A 69 6.08 -20.20 19.07
C THR A 69 6.04 -18.73 18.67
N TRP A 70 6.19 -18.42 17.37
CA TRP A 70 6.14 -17.04 16.88
C TRP A 70 4.78 -16.37 17.12
N LEU A 71 3.70 -17.14 17.22
CA LEU A 71 2.36 -16.62 17.51
C LEU A 71 2.25 -16.03 18.92
N ASP A 72 3.11 -16.47 19.85
CA ASP A 72 3.18 -15.91 21.20
C ASP A 72 3.80 -14.50 21.21
N ASP A 73 4.67 -14.22 20.23
CA ASP A 73 5.34 -12.93 20.04
C ASP A 73 4.65 -12.05 18.96
N ALA A 74 3.63 -12.57 18.27
CA ALA A 74 2.94 -11.88 17.19
C ALA A 74 2.06 -10.73 17.72
N PRO A 75 1.94 -9.62 16.97
CA PRO A 75 0.96 -8.58 17.25
C PRO A 75 -0.45 -9.15 17.45
N ARG A 76 -1.23 -8.56 18.37
CA ARG A 76 -2.55 -9.07 18.76
C ARG A 76 -3.51 -9.25 17.59
N ASP A 77 -3.44 -8.38 16.60
CA ASP A 77 -4.30 -8.45 15.42
C ASP A 77 -3.91 -9.59 14.49
N ILE A 78 -2.61 -9.81 14.27
CA ILE A 78 -2.09 -10.97 13.54
C ILE A 78 -2.50 -12.26 14.28
N ALA A 79 -2.28 -12.33 15.59
CA ALA A 79 -2.65 -13.48 16.41
C ALA A 79 -4.17 -13.73 16.40
N ARG A 80 -4.98 -12.67 16.40
CA ARG A 80 -6.44 -12.76 16.28
C ARG A 80 -6.85 -13.28 14.90
N ARG A 81 -6.27 -12.76 13.81
CA ARG A 81 -6.52 -13.24 12.44
C ARG A 81 -6.25 -14.74 12.36
N VAL A 82 -5.02 -15.16 12.70
CA VAL A 82 -4.61 -16.57 12.63
C VAL A 82 -5.59 -17.46 13.41
N ARG A 83 -5.89 -17.13 14.67
CA ARG A 83 -6.84 -17.91 15.48
C ARG A 83 -8.25 -17.94 14.89
N GLN A 84 -8.74 -16.86 14.30
CA GLN A 84 -10.07 -16.87 13.69
C GLN A 84 -10.10 -17.71 12.41
N THR A 85 -9.09 -17.56 11.57
CA THR A 85 -8.91 -18.31 10.32
C THR A 85 -8.74 -19.81 10.56
N GLU A 86 -8.03 -20.22 11.63
CA GLU A 86 -7.89 -21.61 12.07
C GLU A 86 -9.21 -22.27 12.50
N ASN A 87 -10.14 -21.47 13.02
CA ASN A 87 -11.39 -21.96 13.59
C ASN A 87 -12.56 -21.94 12.59
N VAL A 88 -12.29 -21.57 11.33
CA VAL A 88 -13.29 -21.60 10.26
C VAL A 88 -13.70 -23.04 10.00
N SER A 89 -14.99 -23.30 10.14
CA SER A 89 -15.54 -24.65 9.94
C SER A 89 -16.68 -24.69 8.92
N ARG A 90 -17.25 -23.51 8.62
CA ARG A 90 -18.34 -23.35 7.66
C ARG A 90 -18.05 -22.16 6.75
N LEU A 91 -18.52 -22.25 5.51
CA LEU A 91 -18.35 -21.17 4.53
C LEU A 91 -19.01 -19.86 4.99
N GLU A 92 -20.11 -19.94 5.76
CA GLU A 92 -20.78 -18.76 6.32
C GLU A 92 -19.92 -17.96 7.31
N ASP A 93 -18.98 -18.62 8.00
CA ASP A 93 -18.13 -17.96 9.01
C ASP A 93 -17.27 -16.86 8.37
N MET A 94 -16.88 -17.06 7.10
CA MET A 94 -16.09 -16.15 6.25
C MET A 94 -16.59 -14.72 6.20
N LYS A 95 -17.91 -14.52 6.32
CA LYS A 95 -18.53 -13.20 6.21
C LYS A 95 -18.06 -12.23 7.29
N THR A 96 -17.61 -12.76 8.43
CA THR A 96 -17.30 -11.99 9.63
C THR A 96 -15.87 -12.16 10.13
N ILE A 97 -15.04 -12.94 9.43
CA ILE A 97 -13.64 -13.15 9.81
C ILE A 97 -12.89 -11.83 9.78
N PHE A 98 -12.08 -11.62 10.81
CA PHE A 98 -11.14 -10.51 10.86
C PHE A 98 -9.96 -10.75 9.93
N HIS A 99 -9.66 -9.75 9.11
CA HIS A 99 -8.38 -9.62 8.39
C HIS A 99 -7.81 -8.24 8.71
N GLU A 100 -6.52 -8.16 9.03
CA GLU A 100 -5.89 -6.90 9.46
C GLU A 100 -5.90 -5.82 8.38
N HIS A 101 -5.83 -6.23 7.11
CA HIS A 101 -5.93 -5.34 5.96
C HIS A 101 -7.34 -5.28 5.34
N MET A 102 -8.39 -5.70 6.05
CA MET A 102 -9.75 -5.71 5.47
C MET A 102 -10.19 -4.31 5.02
N ASP A 103 -9.87 -3.27 5.80
CA ASP A 103 -10.11 -1.85 5.46
C ASP A 103 -8.92 -1.20 4.72
N GLY A 104 -7.90 -2.00 4.42
CA GLY A 104 -6.68 -1.65 3.71
C GLY A 104 -5.73 -0.69 4.41
N ILE A 105 -5.95 -0.31 5.68
CA ILE A 105 -5.06 0.64 6.37
C ILE A 105 -3.99 -0.10 7.15
N ILE A 106 -2.74 0.37 7.02
CA ILE A 106 -1.65 0.05 7.93
C ILE A 106 -1.68 1.08 9.08
N PRO A 107 -1.91 0.68 10.34
CA PRO A 107 -2.03 1.61 11.45
C PRO A 107 -0.81 2.51 11.62
N SER A 108 -1.03 3.79 11.94
CA SER A 108 0.07 4.72 12.18
C SER A 108 0.87 4.37 13.44
N THR A 109 2.19 4.33 13.32
CA THR A 109 3.13 4.20 14.45
C THR A 109 3.69 5.56 14.90
N LEU A 110 3.56 6.58 14.06
CA LEU A 110 4.04 7.95 14.32
C LEU A 110 2.99 8.71 15.15
N VAL A 111 2.79 8.27 16.40
CA VAL A 111 1.65 8.62 17.25
C VAL A 111 1.58 10.11 17.65
N THR A 112 2.71 10.81 17.82
CA THR A 112 2.73 12.24 18.19
C THR A 112 3.18 13.14 17.04
N ASP A 113 2.89 14.45 17.16
CA ASP A 113 3.43 15.44 16.22
C ASP A 113 4.96 15.44 16.21
N GLU A 114 5.61 15.19 17.36
CA GLU A 114 7.08 15.12 17.42
C GLU A 114 7.64 13.97 16.58
N TRP A 115 7.01 12.78 16.62
CA TRP A 115 7.37 11.64 15.79
C TRP A 115 7.23 11.95 14.29
N ARG A 116 6.12 12.60 13.92
CA ARG A 116 5.84 12.96 12.52
C ARG A 116 6.77 14.05 12.00
N HIS A 117 7.02 15.10 12.77
CA HIS A 117 7.96 16.14 12.38
C HIS A 117 9.37 15.55 12.20
N MET A 118 9.82 14.73 13.15
CA MET A 118 11.12 14.08 13.08
C MET A 118 11.26 13.19 11.83
N PHE A 119 10.25 12.38 11.51
CA PHE A 119 10.25 11.57 10.29
C PHE A 119 10.38 12.43 9.01
N LEU A 120 9.52 13.44 8.86
CA LEU A 120 9.51 14.31 7.69
C LEU A 120 10.80 15.14 7.56
N ASP A 121 11.37 15.59 8.68
CA ASP A 121 12.65 16.32 8.68
C ASP A 121 13.79 15.42 8.19
N ILE A 122 13.78 14.13 8.53
CA ILE A 122 14.76 13.16 8.01
C ILE A 122 14.52 12.92 6.52
N VAL A 123 13.29 12.67 6.09
CA VAL A 123 12.96 12.50 4.67
C VAL A 123 13.44 13.69 3.85
N GLU A 124 13.12 14.93 4.26
CA GLU A 124 13.57 16.15 3.60
C GLU A 124 15.11 16.23 3.54
N SER A 125 15.79 15.94 4.66
CA SER A 125 17.25 15.98 4.72
C SER A 125 17.90 14.96 3.78
N VAL A 126 17.44 13.70 3.79
CA VAL A 126 18.00 12.63 2.96
C VAL A 126 17.69 12.88 1.49
N CYS A 127 16.51 13.39 1.17
CA CYS A 127 16.14 13.74 -0.20
C CYS A 127 16.99 14.87 -0.78
N ASN A 128 17.28 15.91 0.02
CA ASN A 128 18.17 16.98 -0.43
C ASN A 128 19.63 16.50 -0.53
N GLU A 129 20.09 15.63 0.37
CA GLU A 129 21.41 14.99 0.24
C GLU A 129 21.52 14.16 -1.06
N ALA A 130 20.44 13.48 -1.45
CA ALA A 130 20.38 12.74 -2.72
C ALA A 130 20.47 13.68 -3.93
N ALA A 131 19.67 14.75 -3.92
CA ALA A 131 19.65 15.73 -4.99
C ALA A 131 20.98 16.49 -5.13
N GLU A 132 21.74 16.68 -4.04
CA GLU A 132 23.08 17.29 -4.07
C GLU A 132 24.17 16.37 -4.67
N GLN A 133 23.98 15.05 -4.66
CA GLN A 133 24.92 14.09 -5.23
C GLN A 133 24.78 13.94 -6.75
N ASP A 134 23.69 14.42 -7.34
CA ASP A 134 23.46 14.41 -8.78
C ASP A 134 24.32 15.50 -9.43
N GLU A 135 25.44 15.11 -10.05
CA GLU A 135 26.49 16.01 -10.54
C GLU A 135 26.09 16.79 -11.82
N ASP A 136 24.94 16.47 -12.44
CA ASP A 136 24.65 16.83 -13.83
C ASP A 136 23.71 18.05 -14.06
N GLU A 137 23.04 18.65 -13.06
CA GLU A 137 22.17 19.82 -13.32
C GLU A 137 22.06 20.88 -12.19
N ASP A 138 22.20 22.15 -12.61
CA ASP A 138 21.88 23.43 -11.95
C ASP A 138 22.15 23.62 -10.44
N GLU A 139 22.97 24.63 -10.16
CA GLU A 139 23.27 25.18 -8.83
C GLU A 139 21.99 25.31 -7.95
N ASN A 140 21.96 24.54 -6.85
CA ASN A 140 21.11 24.79 -5.68
C ASN A 140 19.60 24.44 -5.81
N PHE A 141 19.23 23.36 -6.52
CA PHE A 141 17.85 22.86 -6.53
C PHE A 141 17.45 22.25 -5.18
N HIS A 142 16.41 22.81 -4.53
CA HIS A 142 15.94 22.36 -3.22
C HIS A 142 14.68 21.51 -3.35
N ILE A 143 14.71 20.31 -2.77
CA ILE A 143 13.54 19.43 -2.69
C ILE A 143 12.65 19.90 -1.53
N PRO A 144 11.40 20.31 -1.79
CA PRO A 144 10.51 20.76 -0.74
C PRO A 144 10.07 19.61 0.16
N ARG A 145 9.81 19.91 1.43
CA ARG A 145 9.18 18.98 2.38
C ARG A 145 7.86 18.40 1.83
N CYS A 146 7.63 17.12 2.08
CA CYS A 146 6.42 16.40 1.70
C CYS A 146 5.29 16.56 2.73
N ASP A 147 4.71 17.76 2.84
CA ASP A 147 3.67 18.05 3.86
C ASP A 147 2.42 17.18 3.73
N GLU A 148 2.02 16.80 2.51
CA GLU A 148 0.89 15.91 2.29
C GLU A 148 1.12 14.51 2.89
N LEU A 149 2.33 13.96 2.73
CA LEU A 149 2.73 12.72 3.41
C LEU A 149 2.65 12.89 4.93
N GLY A 150 3.03 14.06 5.45
CA GLY A 150 2.88 14.41 6.86
C GLY A 150 1.45 14.35 7.36
N HIS A 151 0.49 14.81 6.56
CA HIS A 151 -0.94 14.69 6.88
C HIS A 151 -1.43 13.24 6.80
N PHE A 152 -0.92 12.44 5.86
CA PHE A 152 -1.29 11.03 5.71
C PHE A 152 -0.80 10.18 6.88
N VAL A 153 0.49 10.31 7.26
CA VAL A 153 1.12 9.49 8.32
C VAL A 153 0.54 9.71 9.72
N LYS A 154 -0.25 10.77 9.90
CA LYS A 154 -1.06 11.00 11.10
C LYS A 154 -2.16 9.96 11.26
N TYR A 155 -2.69 9.42 10.16
CA TYR A 155 -3.83 8.50 10.16
C TYR A 155 -3.44 7.07 9.80
N ALA A 156 -2.41 6.87 8.98
CA ALA A 156 -1.96 5.56 8.52
C ALA A 156 -0.47 5.57 8.17
N ASN A 157 0.27 4.50 8.48
CA ASN A 157 1.63 4.35 7.95
C ASN A 157 1.62 4.07 6.44
N GLY A 158 0.55 3.44 5.96
CA GLY A 158 0.41 3.01 4.59
C GLY A 158 -0.96 2.41 4.30
N VAL A 159 -1.12 1.95 3.06
CA VAL A 159 -2.28 1.16 2.63
C VAL A 159 -1.84 -0.13 1.96
N GLN A 160 -2.63 -1.18 2.13
CA GLN A 160 -2.33 -2.51 1.60
C GLN A 160 -3.62 -3.23 1.21
N ASP A 161 -3.57 -3.92 0.07
CA ASP A 161 -4.64 -4.83 -0.31
C ASP A 161 -4.43 -6.20 0.35
N PRO A 162 -5.46 -6.84 0.93
CA PRO A 162 -5.36 -8.24 1.35
C PRO A 162 -5.15 -9.20 0.17
N ASP A 163 -5.40 -8.73 -1.05
CA ASP A 163 -5.23 -9.36 -2.34
C ASP A 163 -5.95 -10.70 -2.50
N PHE A 164 -7.20 -10.76 -2.02
CA PHE A 164 -8.09 -11.92 -2.23
C PHE A 164 -8.30 -12.28 -3.71
N ARG A 165 -8.04 -11.32 -4.61
CA ARG A 165 -8.16 -11.46 -6.06
C ARG A 165 -6.85 -11.86 -6.74
N ARG A 166 -5.75 -12.00 -6.01
CA ARG A 166 -4.42 -12.37 -6.53
C ARG A 166 -3.90 -11.44 -7.63
N SER A 167 -4.25 -10.17 -7.56
CA SER A 167 -3.78 -9.15 -8.50
C SER A 167 -2.30 -8.82 -8.34
N GLY A 168 -1.70 -9.15 -7.19
CA GLY A 168 -0.32 -8.82 -6.87
C GLY A 168 -0.07 -7.33 -6.73
N ILE A 169 -1.13 -6.53 -6.51
CA ILE A 169 -0.99 -5.07 -6.38
C ILE A 169 -0.10 -4.72 -5.18
N CYS A 170 0.84 -3.81 -5.38
CA CYS A 170 1.77 -3.38 -4.34
C CYS A 170 1.07 -2.54 -3.26
N PRO A 171 1.49 -2.65 -1.98
CA PRO A 171 1.08 -1.69 -0.95
C PRO A 171 1.70 -0.32 -1.23
N PHE A 172 1.24 0.70 -0.51
CA PHE A 172 1.90 2.00 -0.36
C PHE A 172 2.20 2.20 1.12
N ASP A 173 3.43 1.89 1.54
CA ASP A 173 3.90 1.93 2.93
C ASP A 173 5.16 2.80 3.07
N PRO A 174 5.00 4.14 3.03
CA PRO A 174 6.13 5.08 3.09
C PRO A 174 6.81 5.18 4.46
N VAL A 175 6.24 4.59 5.52
CA VAL A 175 6.85 4.60 6.85
C VAL A 175 7.58 3.28 7.07
N PRO A 176 8.91 3.28 7.30
CA PRO A 176 9.64 2.03 7.48
C PRO A 176 9.07 1.16 8.59
N TYR A 177 9.03 -0.15 8.37
CA TYR A 177 8.50 -1.10 9.34
C TYR A 177 9.45 -1.22 10.55
N PHE A 178 9.17 -0.46 11.60
CA PHE A 178 9.79 -0.67 12.90
C PHE A 178 8.99 -1.73 13.66
N GLY A 179 9.66 -2.73 14.23
CA GLY A 179 9.02 -3.68 15.12
C GLY A 179 8.29 -2.96 16.26
N ILE A 180 6.98 -2.80 16.15
CA ILE A 180 6.10 -2.10 17.11
C ILE A 180 6.15 -2.77 18.50
N GLY A 181 6.68 -3.99 18.59
CA GLY A 181 6.99 -4.67 19.85
C GLY A 181 7.82 -3.83 20.83
N ASP A 182 8.59 -2.84 20.37
CA ASP A 182 9.39 -1.96 21.23
C ASP A 182 8.66 -0.69 21.73
N LEU A 183 7.50 -0.33 21.15
CA LEU A 183 6.75 0.89 21.55
C LEU A 183 5.41 0.60 22.22
N THR A 184 4.90 -0.62 22.13
CA THR A 184 3.73 -1.06 22.90
C THR A 184 4.15 -2.13 23.89
N SER A 185 4.05 -1.86 25.19
CA SER A 185 4.24 -2.88 26.21
C SER A 185 3.35 -4.11 25.93
N PRO A 186 3.82 -5.34 26.19
CA PRO A 186 3.09 -6.60 25.93
C PRO A 186 1.65 -6.61 26.49
N ASP A 187 1.42 -5.84 27.56
CA ASP A 187 0.18 -5.87 28.33
C ASP A 187 -0.96 -5.01 27.77
N GLY A 188 -0.73 -4.17 26.75
CA GLY A 188 -1.79 -3.32 26.19
C GLY A 188 -2.34 -2.26 27.16
N SER A 189 -1.56 -1.92 28.19
CA SER A 189 -1.75 -0.68 28.92
C SER A 189 -1.35 0.49 28.01
N THR A 190 -2.14 1.54 28.01
CA THR A 190 -1.84 2.82 27.36
C THR A 190 -0.56 3.42 27.97
N VAL A 191 0.59 3.00 27.45
CA VAL A 191 1.85 3.70 27.67
C VAL A 191 1.72 5.04 26.97
N GLN A 192 1.98 6.13 27.71
CA GLN A 192 2.02 7.44 27.10
C GLN A 192 3.06 7.42 25.96
N PRO A 193 2.75 8.00 24.79
CA PRO A 193 3.72 8.14 23.71
C PRO A 193 4.99 8.79 24.25
N GLN A 194 6.10 8.08 24.25
CA GLN A 194 7.39 8.67 24.59
C GLN A 194 7.90 9.49 23.41
N PRO A 195 8.65 10.57 23.65
CA PRO A 195 9.30 11.31 22.58
C PRO A 195 10.30 10.41 21.82
N PRO A 196 10.60 10.73 20.55
CA PRO A 196 11.59 9.99 19.77
C PRO A 196 12.96 9.97 20.43
N THR A 197 13.55 8.78 20.55
CA THR A 197 14.92 8.61 21.06
C THR A 197 15.94 8.91 19.95
N ALA A 198 17.17 9.27 20.34
CA ALA A 198 18.25 9.47 19.38
C ALA A 198 18.56 8.21 18.56
N GLU A 199 18.51 7.04 19.20
CA GLU A 199 18.69 5.74 18.54
C GLU A 199 17.64 5.50 17.45
N PHE A 200 16.37 5.82 17.72
CA PHE A 200 15.33 5.66 16.71
C PHE A 200 15.50 6.64 15.56
N ARG A 201 15.91 7.88 15.87
CA ARG A 201 16.21 8.89 14.85
C ARG A 201 17.33 8.43 13.92
N GLU A 202 18.39 7.84 14.47
CA GLU A 202 19.52 7.29 13.72
C GLU A 202 19.06 6.12 12.85
N ARG A 203 18.27 5.18 13.41
CA ARG A 203 17.73 4.03 12.65
C ARG A 203 16.84 4.43 11.47
N ILE A 204 15.93 5.39 11.64
CA ILE A 204 15.14 5.90 10.49
C ILE A 204 16.08 6.49 9.44
N ASN A 205 17.03 7.31 9.87
CA ASN A 205 17.94 7.99 8.97
C ASN A 205 18.82 7.01 8.19
N GLU A 206 19.35 5.97 8.82
CA GLU A 206 20.09 4.91 8.14
C GLU A 206 19.22 4.18 7.11
N GLN A 207 18.01 3.75 7.50
CA GLN A 207 17.11 3.04 6.58
C GLN A 207 16.70 3.92 5.39
N LEU A 208 16.30 5.17 5.63
CA LEU A 208 15.93 6.09 4.54
C LEU A 208 17.13 6.42 3.64
N LYS A 209 18.34 6.48 4.19
CA LYS A 209 19.55 6.62 3.36
C LYS A 209 19.77 5.38 2.49
N ASP A 210 19.59 4.18 3.02
CA ASP A 210 19.68 2.97 2.21
C ASP A 210 18.59 2.93 1.12
N ASP A 211 17.35 3.36 1.45
CA ASP A 211 16.22 3.35 0.51
C ASP A 211 16.32 4.44 -0.58
N ILE A 212 16.83 5.63 -0.24
CA ILE A 212 16.89 6.81 -1.13
C ILE A 212 18.25 6.98 -1.80
N LEU A 213 19.35 6.78 -1.07
CA LEU A 213 20.73 6.96 -1.56
C LEU A 213 21.41 5.66 -1.97
N GLY A 214 20.86 4.50 -1.58
CA GLY A 214 21.44 3.21 -1.93
C GLY A 214 21.38 2.94 -3.43
N ASP A 215 22.22 2.01 -3.90
CA ASP A 215 22.24 1.54 -5.30
C ASP A 215 20.88 0.97 -5.78
N SER A 216 19.94 0.75 -4.85
CA SER A 216 18.54 0.36 -5.08
C SER A 216 17.62 1.53 -5.48
N PHE A 217 18.14 2.76 -5.55
CA PHE A 217 17.37 3.92 -5.99
C PHE A 217 16.82 3.70 -7.40
N ILE A 218 15.53 4.04 -7.59
CA ILE A 218 14.79 3.86 -8.85
C ILE A 218 15.19 4.93 -9.89
N SER A 219 16.49 5.16 -10.08
CA SER A 219 16.99 6.03 -11.14
C SER A 219 16.80 5.30 -12.48
N GLY A 220 15.89 5.82 -13.31
CA GLY A 220 15.75 5.43 -14.71
C GLY A 220 14.79 4.29 -15.04
N ALA A 221 14.02 3.74 -14.07
CA ALA A 221 13.14 2.58 -14.30
C ALA A 221 11.66 2.76 -13.92
N VAL A 222 11.27 3.90 -13.32
CA VAL A 222 9.86 4.13 -12.93
C VAL A 222 8.98 4.27 -14.16
N ASP A 223 9.40 5.14 -15.09
CA ASP A 223 8.69 5.45 -16.32
C ASP A 223 9.58 6.29 -17.25
N GLU A 224 9.59 6.00 -18.56
CA GLU A 224 10.35 6.81 -19.55
C GLU A 224 9.84 8.26 -19.63
N ASP A 225 8.58 8.51 -19.27
CA ASP A 225 7.97 9.85 -19.36
C ASP A 225 8.22 10.72 -18.11
N LEU A 226 8.88 10.21 -17.06
CA LEU A 226 9.06 10.93 -15.79
C LEU A 226 10.51 11.35 -15.57
N GLU A 227 10.70 12.65 -15.44
CA GLU A 227 11.92 13.21 -14.88
C GLU A 227 11.81 13.19 -13.35
N VAL A 228 12.66 12.40 -12.69
CA VAL A 228 12.65 12.19 -11.24
C VAL A 228 13.89 12.83 -10.64
N LYS A 229 13.73 13.71 -9.64
CA LYS A 229 14.87 14.25 -8.87
C LYS A 229 15.19 13.41 -7.65
N VAL A 230 14.17 12.90 -6.97
CA VAL A 230 14.34 12.06 -5.79
C VAL A 230 13.05 11.28 -5.48
N GLY A 231 13.18 10.25 -4.66
CA GLY A 231 12.06 9.50 -4.11
C GLY A 231 12.51 8.19 -3.50
N PHE A 232 11.56 7.34 -3.12
CA PHE A 232 11.84 6.01 -2.59
C PHE A 232 10.69 5.06 -2.91
N GLN A 233 11.02 3.77 -2.98
CA GLN A 233 10.03 2.71 -3.10
C GLN A 233 9.22 2.61 -1.80
N THR A 234 7.91 2.50 -1.92
CA THR A 234 6.97 2.38 -0.80
C THR A 234 6.32 1.01 -0.72
N GLY A 235 6.54 0.14 -1.71
CA GLY A 235 5.95 -1.18 -1.68
C GLY A 235 6.32 -2.05 -2.87
N LEU A 236 6.27 -3.35 -2.64
CA LEU A 236 6.44 -4.39 -3.65
C LEU A 236 5.21 -5.31 -3.58
N GLY A 237 4.60 -5.52 -4.74
CA GLY A 237 3.50 -6.44 -4.95
C GLY A 237 3.95 -7.60 -5.83
N CYS A 238 3.64 -8.82 -5.40
CA CYS A 238 4.06 -10.04 -6.10
C CYS A 238 2.85 -10.79 -6.65
N HIS A 239 2.97 -11.29 -7.87
CA HIS A 239 2.07 -12.24 -8.48
C HIS A 239 2.80 -13.57 -8.69
N ARG A 240 2.32 -14.65 -8.07
CA ARG A 240 2.92 -16.01 -8.16
C ARG A 240 4.42 -16.04 -7.85
N GLU A 241 4.83 -15.36 -6.77
CA GLU A 241 6.24 -15.27 -6.31
C GLU A 241 7.15 -14.40 -7.19
N TYR A 242 6.62 -13.77 -8.24
CA TYR A 242 7.34 -12.80 -9.06
C TYR A 242 6.92 -11.38 -8.70
N ASP A 243 7.91 -10.49 -8.61
CA ASP A 243 7.68 -9.07 -8.48
C ASP A 243 6.87 -8.59 -9.68
N THR A 244 5.77 -7.88 -9.42
CA THR A 244 4.83 -7.47 -10.46
C THR A 244 4.61 -5.98 -10.43
N TRP A 245 4.39 -5.41 -9.24
CA TRP A 245 4.14 -3.99 -9.09
C TRP A 245 5.06 -3.42 -8.02
N TYR A 246 5.61 -2.24 -8.29
CA TYR A 246 6.21 -1.38 -7.28
C TYR A 246 5.34 -0.15 -7.09
N SER A 247 5.32 0.37 -5.86
CA SER A 247 4.87 1.72 -5.59
C SER A 247 6.06 2.57 -5.14
N ALA A 248 6.02 3.85 -5.47
CA ALA A 248 7.02 4.81 -5.02
C ALA A 248 6.37 6.17 -4.72
N TYR A 249 7.05 6.94 -3.86
CA TYR A 249 6.73 8.33 -3.60
C TYR A 249 7.88 9.21 -4.10
N LEU A 250 7.60 9.97 -5.15
CA LEU A 250 8.63 10.61 -5.98
C LEU A 250 8.40 12.11 -6.08
N TYR A 251 9.47 12.89 -6.03
CA TYR A 251 9.47 14.27 -6.48
C TYR A 251 9.89 14.31 -7.95
N CYS A 252 8.90 14.43 -8.82
CA CYS A 252 9.08 14.28 -10.25
C CYS A 252 8.32 15.36 -11.04
N ARG A 253 8.50 15.35 -12.35
CA ARG A 253 7.60 15.96 -13.33
C ARG A 253 7.57 15.05 -14.55
N ARG A 254 6.58 15.24 -15.42
CA ARG A 254 6.57 14.60 -16.72
C ARG A 254 7.53 15.33 -17.65
N ASP A 255 8.42 14.58 -18.28
CA ASP A 255 9.21 15.07 -19.40
C ASP A 255 8.26 15.15 -20.61
N ILE A 256 8.04 16.35 -21.11
CA ILE A 256 7.03 16.59 -22.14
C ILE A 256 7.66 17.31 -23.32
N ASP A 257 7.68 16.63 -24.46
CA ASP A 257 7.93 17.25 -25.76
C ASP A 257 6.95 18.40 -26.02
N ASP A 258 7.43 19.47 -26.67
CA ASP A 258 6.64 20.68 -26.97
C ASP A 258 5.33 20.40 -27.74
N ASP A 259 5.23 19.25 -28.41
CA ASP A 259 4.08 18.81 -29.21
C ASP A 259 3.05 17.95 -28.43
N ASP A 260 3.29 17.59 -27.16
CA ASP A 260 2.31 16.83 -26.37
C ASP A 260 1.14 17.73 -25.92
N SER A 261 -0.07 17.27 -26.23
CA SER A 261 -1.32 17.91 -25.84
C SER A 261 -1.68 17.67 -24.37
N ASP A 262 -1.16 16.60 -23.77
CA ASP A 262 -1.34 16.33 -22.35
C ASP A 262 -0.38 17.20 -21.54
N ARG A 263 -0.97 18.02 -20.67
CA ARG A 263 -0.22 18.91 -19.78
C ARG A 263 -0.26 18.49 -18.32
N SER A 264 -0.83 17.32 -18.03
CA SER A 264 -0.79 16.75 -16.70
C SER A 264 0.66 16.55 -16.24
N HIS A 265 0.89 16.77 -14.95
CA HIS A 265 2.16 16.47 -14.28
C HIS A 265 3.40 17.23 -14.79
N LYS A 266 3.26 18.31 -15.58
CA LYS A 266 4.40 19.14 -16.07
C LYS A 266 5.22 19.81 -14.97
N ASP A 267 4.59 20.13 -13.85
CA ASP A 267 5.24 20.83 -12.75
C ASP A 267 5.89 19.85 -11.78
N TRP A 268 7.01 20.26 -11.20
CA TRP A 268 7.66 19.53 -10.11
C TRP A 268 6.72 19.39 -8.93
N ALA A 269 6.44 18.15 -8.53
CA ALA A 269 5.59 17.86 -7.38
C ALA A 269 5.92 16.47 -6.80
N TRP A 270 5.55 16.29 -5.54
CA TRP A 270 5.48 14.96 -4.94
C TRP A 270 4.31 14.19 -5.53
N ARG A 271 4.55 12.94 -5.94
CA ARG A 271 3.56 12.06 -6.57
C ARG A 271 3.67 10.65 -6.04
N VAL A 272 2.53 9.98 -5.97
CA VAL A 272 2.48 8.52 -5.82
C VAL A 272 2.51 7.92 -7.22
N VAL A 273 3.41 6.96 -7.45
CA VAL A 273 3.54 6.25 -8.72
C VAL A 273 3.50 4.76 -8.46
N VAL A 274 2.67 4.04 -9.22
CA VAL A 274 2.70 2.59 -9.30
C VAL A 274 3.25 2.20 -10.65
N PHE A 275 4.14 1.22 -10.72
CA PHE A 275 4.75 0.81 -11.98
C PHE A 275 5.08 -0.68 -11.97
N HIS A 276 5.19 -1.26 -13.16
CA HIS A 276 5.44 -2.69 -13.29
C HIS A 276 6.91 -3.00 -12.98
N ALA A 277 7.18 -4.12 -12.31
CA ALA A 277 8.52 -4.48 -11.86
C ALA A 277 9.52 -4.67 -13.01
N ASP A 278 9.05 -5.13 -14.16
CA ASP A 278 9.89 -5.33 -15.35
C ASP A 278 10.31 -4.03 -16.06
N ALA A 279 9.78 -2.86 -15.68
CA ALA A 279 10.15 -1.53 -16.21
C ALA A 279 10.06 -1.34 -17.75
N VAL A 280 9.38 -2.24 -18.48
CA VAL A 280 9.44 -2.24 -19.96
C VAL A 280 8.45 -1.26 -20.62
N GLU A 281 7.25 -1.06 -20.07
CA GLU A 281 6.27 -0.07 -20.60
C GLU A 281 5.26 0.35 -19.51
N PRO A 282 4.69 1.56 -19.58
CA PRO A 282 3.64 2.01 -18.66
C PRO A 282 2.39 1.14 -18.83
N THR A 283 2.21 0.16 -17.96
CA THR A 283 1.06 -0.74 -18.04
C THR A 283 -0.15 -0.09 -17.37
N PRO A 284 -1.26 0.16 -18.10
CA PRO A 284 -2.46 0.73 -17.49
C PRO A 284 -3.00 -0.19 -16.40
N LEU A 285 -3.30 0.38 -15.24
CA LEU A 285 -3.88 -0.33 -14.11
C LEU A 285 -5.16 0.41 -13.69
N TYR A 286 -6.26 -0.35 -13.59
CA TYR A 286 -7.61 0.21 -13.40
C TYR A 286 -7.96 1.30 -14.44
N GLY A 287 -7.56 1.05 -15.70
CA GLY A 287 -7.95 1.87 -16.85
C GLY A 287 -7.17 3.16 -17.03
N ARG A 288 -6.12 3.43 -16.23
CA ARG A 288 -5.21 4.58 -16.43
C ARG A 288 -3.77 4.23 -16.07
N LYS A 289 -2.84 5.10 -16.46
CA LYS A 289 -1.49 5.14 -15.93
C LYS A 289 -1.55 5.58 -14.46
N PRO A 290 -1.01 4.81 -13.51
CA PRO A 290 -1.21 5.07 -12.08
C PRO A 290 -0.14 6.03 -11.53
N ILE A 291 -0.16 7.26 -12.04
CA ILE A 291 0.57 8.43 -11.53
C ILE A 291 -0.46 9.38 -10.92
N PHE A 292 -0.22 9.83 -9.69
CA PHE A 292 -1.17 10.64 -8.92
C PHE A 292 -0.50 11.90 -8.38
N ASP A 293 -1.14 13.05 -8.57
CA ASP A 293 -0.64 14.35 -8.06
C ASP A 293 -0.82 14.49 -6.54
N SER A 294 -1.57 13.58 -5.92
CA SER A 294 -1.88 13.63 -4.49
C SER A 294 -2.19 12.25 -3.90
N ILE A 295 -1.89 12.06 -2.62
CA ILE A 295 -2.24 10.86 -1.87
C ILE A 295 -3.77 10.64 -1.83
N PRO A 296 -4.65 11.64 -1.61
CA PRO A 296 -6.09 11.45 -1.67
C PRO A 296 -6.59 10.91 -3.02
N GLU A 297 -6.04 11.39 -4.14
CA GLU A 297 -6.36 10.87 -5.48
C GLU A 297 -5.97 9.39 -5.59
N PHE A 298 -4.75 9.05 -5.14
CA PHE A 298 -4.27 7.67 -5.10
C PHE A 298 -5.18 6.77 -4.25
N LEU A 299 -5.61 7.22 -3.07
CA LEU A 299 -6.51 6.45 -2.19
C LEU A 299 -7.87 6.17 -2.85
N ASP A 300 -8.48 7.19 -3.47
CA ASP A 300 -9.74 7.04 -4.21
C ASP A 300 -9.58 6.03 -5.36
N TRP A 301 -8.44 6.06 -6.08
CA TRP A 301 -8.14 5.09 -7.14
C TRP A 301 -7.89 3.68 -6.60
N TYR A 302 -7.05 3.53 -5.57
CA TYR A 302 -6.63 2.24 -5.02
C TYR A 302 -7.82 1.46 -4.45
N SER A 303 -8.75 2.15 -3.79
CA SER A 303 -9.98 1.55 -3.25
C SER A 303 -11.09 1.33 -4.30
N SER A 304 -10.90 1.78 -5.54
CA SER A 304 -11.87 1.60 -6.63
C SER A 304 -11.77 0.26 -7.36
N TRP A 305 -10.82 -0.60 -6.99
CA TRP A 305 -10.45 -1.82 -7.70
C TRP A 305 -11.64 -2.72 -8.08
N LEU A 306 -12.69 -2.77 -7.26
CA LEU A 306 -13.87 -3.60 -7.53
C LEU A 306 -14.59 -3.19 -8.81
N ASN A 307 -14.57 -1.91 -9.17
CA ASN A 307 -15.16 -1.39 -10.41
C ASN A 307 -14.39 -1.81 -11.67
N HIS A 308 -13.15 -2.27 -11.49
CA HIS A 308 -12.24 -2.68 -12.56
C HIS A 308 -11.97 -4.19 -12.54
N LEU A 309 -12.74 -4.93 -11.75
CA LEU A 309 -12.56 -6.36 -11.54
C LEU A 309 -12.97 -7.16 -12.79
N ASP A 310 -12.00 -7.82 -13.41
CA ASP A 310 -12.26 -8.87 -14.39
C ASP A 310 -12.32 -10.23 -13.68
N LEU A 311 -13.54 -10.73 -13.48
CA LEU A 311 -13.76 -12.01 -12.81
C LEU A 311 -13.21 -13.22 -13.57
N ASP A 312 -13.14 -13.15 -14.90
CA ASP A 312 -12.60 -14.26 -15.69
C ASP A 312 -11.09 -14.31 -15.55
N GLN A 313 -10.42 -13.15 -15.50
CA GLN A 313 -8.99 -13.07 -15.21
C GLN A 313 -8.68 -13.56 -13.79
N VAL A 314 -9.44 -13.11 -12.77
CA VAL A 314 -9.26 -13.56 -11.38
C VAL A 314 -9.38 -15.08 -11.27
N ARG A 315 -10.36 -15.70 -11.95
CA ARG A 315 -10.52 -17.16 -11.93
C ARG A 315 -9.33 -17.89 -12.57
N LYS A 316 -8.70 -17.32 -13.59
CA LYS A 316 -7.48 -17.87 -14.19
C LYS A 316 -6.31 -17.77 -13.22
N ASP A 317 -6.10 -16.59 -12.66
CA ASP A 317 -4.97 -16.29 -11.77
C ASP A 317 -4.96 -17.17 -10.53
N VAL A 318 -6.14 -17.33 -9.94
CA VAL A 318 -6.35 -18.16 -8.77
C VAL A 318 -6.16 -19.66 -9.06
N ARG A 319 -6.50 -20.14 -10.26
CA ARG A 319 -6.35 -21.56 -10.64
C ARG A 319 -4.92 -21.93 -11.06
N CYS A 320 -4.25 -21.06 -11.81
CA CYS A 320 -2.91 -21.32 -12.32
C CYS A 320 -1.84 -21.45 -11.22
N LEU A 321 -2.05 -20.83 -10.05
CA LEU A 321 -1.18 -21.00 -8.88
C LEU A 321 -1.11 -22.45 -8.37
N TYR A 322 -2.11 -23.28 -8.66
CA TYR A 322 -2.22 -24.63 -8.10
C TYR A 322 -2.15 -25.76 -9.13
N GLY A 323 -1.58 -25.46 -10.31
CA GLY A 323 -1.17 -26.48 -11.29
C GLY A 323 -2.27 -27.01 -12.23
N ASP A 324 -3.37 -26.27 -12.40
CA ASP A 324 -4.33 -26.54 -13.48
C ASP A 324 -3.78 -25.97 -14.81
N ASP A 325 -2.77 -26.65 -15.37
CA ASP A 325 -2.01 -26.25 -16.58
C ASP A 325 -2.90 -25.99 -17.81
N ASP A 326 -4.11 -26.59 -17.85
CA ASP A 326 -5.07 -26.46 -18.95
C ASP A 326 -5.67 -25.05 -19.09
N TYR A 327 -5.52 -24.16 -18.10
CA TYR A 327 -6.10 -22.82 -18.10
C TYR A 327 -5.07 -21.67 -18.20
N CYS A 328 -3.79 -21.99 -18.31
CA CYS A 328 -2.71 -20.99 -18.28
C CYS A 328 -2.23 -20.53 -19.67
N GLN A 329 -3.02 -20.77 -20.73
CA GLN A 329 -2.79 -20.27 -22.09
C GLN A 329 -3.67 -19.06 -22.45
#